data_AF-A0A7S3RDF7-F1
#
_entry.id   AF-A0A7S3RDF7-F1
#
_cell.length_a   1.000
_cell.length_b   1.000
_cell.length_c   1.000
_cell.angle_alpha   90.00
_cell.angle_beta   90.00
_cell.angle_gamma   90.00
#
_symmetry.space_group_name_H-M   'P 1'
#
loop_
_entity.id
_entity.type
_entity.pdbx_description
1 polymer ?
#
loop_
_entity_poly.entity_id
_entity_poly.type
_entity_poly.pdbx_seq_one_letter_code
_entity_poly.pdbx_strand_id
1 'polypeptide(L)'
;PAAPSTAPAPPRSIRPAALPPPSNAADVERAWRTLRKDEGAWRDYVRALPPARVEALFAKSLPADILSAVLAALAQTATNEAESAAHAFGILRAMSRAGRFSILVMCLDQADSRHAATIFGALEGFASVGALNDITAAEVNALRKEYEQ
;
A
#
# COMPACT_ATOMS: atom_id res chain seq x y z
N PRO A 1 -46.45 -16.12 18.52
CA PRO A 1 -45.46 -17.06 17.93
C PRO A 1 -44.36 -16.24 17.26
N ALA A 2 -43.18 -16.19 17.89
CA ALA A 2 -42.06 -15.34 17.47
C ALA A 2 -41.20 -16.05 16.41
N ALA A 3 -40.88 -15.36 15.32
CA ALA A 3 -39.94 -15.81 14.31
C ALA A 3 -38.49 -15.54 14.78
N PRO A 4 -37.53 -16.46 14.59
CA PRO A 4 -36.13 -16.13 14.80
C PRO A 4 -35.59 -15.33 13.61
N SER A 5 -35.23 -14.07 13.83
CA SER A 5 -34.42 -13.26 12.92
C SER A 5 -33.02 -13.84 12.83
N THR A 6 -32.72 -14.55 11.74
CA THR A 6 -31.34 -14.91 11.38
C THR A 6 -30.64 -13.67 10.84
N ALA A 7 -29.89 -12.98 11.69
CA ALA A 7 -28.95 -11.95 11.26
C ALA A 7 -27.86 -12.59 10.37
N PRO A 8 -27.48 -11.97 9.23
CA PRO A 8 -26.35 -12.45 8.45
C PRO A 8 -25.07 -12.29 9.29
N ALA A 9 -24.33 -13.39 9.48
CA ALA A 9 -23.03 -13.38 10.13
C ALA A 9 -22.11 -12.33 9.47
N PRO A 10 -21.31 -11.58 10.24
CA PRO A 10 -20.32 -10.68 9.65
C PRO A 10 -19.43 -11.47 8.69
N PRO A 11 -18.97 -10.87 7.58
CA PRO A 11 -18.04 -11.53 6.68
C PRO A 11 -16.88 -12.05 7.54
N ARG A 12 -16.51 -13.32 7.35
CA ARG A 12 -15.32 -13.91 7.96
C ARG A 12 -14.12 -13.12 7.42
N SER A 13 -13.79 -12.00 8.05
CA SER A 13 -12.58 -11.26 7.76
C SER A 13 -11.44 -12.21 8.03
N ILE A 14 -10.80 -12.65 6.94
CA ILE A 14 -9.58 -13.43 7.00
C ILE A 14 -8.57 -12.49 7.67
N ARG A 15 -8.31 -12.71 8.95
CA ARG A 15 -7.30 -11.94 9.68
C ARG A 15 -5.97 -12.11 8.95
N PRO A 16 -5.29 -11.02 8.57
CA PRO A 16 -3.99 -11.11 7.90
C PRO A 16 -2.93 -11.81 8.76
N ALA A 17 -3.11 -11.86 10.08
CA ALA A 17 -2.31 -12.67 11.01
C ALA A 17 -2.33 -14.19 10.75
N ALA A 18 -3.23 -14.69 9.90
CA ALA A 18 -3.29 -16.10 9.50
C ALA A 18 -2.41 -16.41 8.28
N LEU A 19 -1.88 -15.39 7.58
CA LEU A 19 -1.00 -15.59 6.43
C LEU A 19 0.46 -15.61 6.88
N PRO A 20 1.28 -16.55 6.38
CA PRO A 20 2.70 -16.57 6.66
C PRO A 20 3.36 -15.27 6.16
N PRO A 21 4.42 -14.79 6.84
CA PRO A 21 5.14 -13.61 6.38
C PRO A 21 5.68 -13.85 4.97
N PRO A 22 5.42 -12.93 4.02
CA PRO A 22 5.84 -13.13 2.65
C PRO A 22 7.37 -13.18 2.60
N SER A 23 7.88 -14.18 1.89
CA SER A 23 9.32 -14.32 1.64
C SER A 23 9.72 -13.85 0.24
N ASN A 24 8.75 -13.67 -0.66
CA ASN A 24 8.94 -13.26 -2.04
C ASN A 24 7.67 -12.58 -2.58
N ALA A 25 7.75 -11.91 -3.73
CA ALA A 25 6.62 -11.27 -4.39
C ALA A 25 5.43 -12.22 -4.69
N ALA A 26 5.69 -13.50 -4.98
CA ALA A 26 4.62 -14.45 -5.29
C ALA A 26 3.76 -14.80 -4.06
N ASP A 27 4.36 -14.80 -2.85
CA ASP A 27 3.61 -14.90 -1.60
C ASP A 27 2.69 -13.69 -1.39
N VAL A 28 3.20 -12.47 -1.65
CA VAL A 28 2.39 -11.26 -1.57
C VAL A 28 1.26 -11.30 -2.60
N GLU A 29 1.53 -11.78 -3.82
CA GLU A 29 0.50 -11.92 -4.85
C GLU A 29 -0.58 -12.94 -4.45
N ARG A 30 -0.19 -14.08 -3.87
CA ARG A 30 -1.13 -15.09 -3.35
C ARG A 30 -1.98 -14.53 -2.21
N ALA A 31 -1.36 -13.79 -1.29
CA ALA A 31 -2.05 -13.08 -0.23
C ALA A 31 -3.06 -12.09 -0.82
N TRP A 32 -2.64 -11.23 -1.75
CA TRP A 32 -3.51 -10.28 -2.43
C TRP A 32 -4.67 -10.96 -3.15
N ARG A 33 -4.46 -12.03 -3.93
CA ARG A 33 -5.53 -12.73 -4.65
C ARG A 33 -6.60 -13.31 -3.71
N THR A 34 -6.19 -13.63 -2.49
CA THR A 34 -7.07 -14.13 -1.41
C THR A 34 -7.77 -12.97 -0.70
N LEU A 35 -7.04 -11.88 -0.41
CA LEU A 35 -7.49 -10.72 0.34
C LEU A 35 -8.18 -9.65 -0.50
N ARG A 36 -8.12 -9.68 -1.83
CA ARG A 36 -8.74 -8.67 -2.71
C ARG A 36 -10.26 -8.56 -2.55
N LYS A 37 -10.91 -9.57 -1.96
CA LYS A 37 -12.33 -9.55 -1.61
C LYS A 37 -12.62 -8.85 -0.28
N ASP A 38 -11.59 -8.67 0.56
CA ASP A 38 -11.65 -8.05 1.88
C ASP A 38 -10.58 -6.94 1.94
N GLU A 39 -10.95 -5.76 1.43
CA GLU A 39 -10.06 -4.60 1.39
C GLU A 39 -9.50 -4.23 2.77
N GLY A 40 -10.25 -4.46 3.85
CA GLY A 40 -9.79 -4.22 5.21
C GLY A 40 -8.61 -5.10 5.58
N ALA A 41 -8.71 -6.40 5.31
CA ALA A 41 -7.62 -7.35 5.55
C ALA A 41 -6.40 -7.08 4.66
N TRP A 42 -6.60 -6.65 3.41
CA TRP A 42 -5.49 -6.23 2.54
C TRP A 42 -4.78 -4.99 3.08
N ARG A 43 -5.51 -3.98 3.55
CA ARG A 43 -4.91 -2.78 4.15
C ARG A 43 -4.08 -3.11 5.39
N ASP A 44 -4.61 -3.95 6.27
CA ASP A 44 -3.90 -4.36 7.48
C ASP A 44 -2.65 -5.21 7.15
N TYR A 45 -2.73 -6.04 6.11
CA TYR A 45 -1.56 -6.74 5.55
C TYR A 45 -0.50 -5.77 5.03
N VAL A 46 -0.88 -4.75 4.25
CA VAL A 46 0.04 -3.73 3.73
C VAL A 46 0.66 -2.91 4.86
N ARG A 47 -0.12 -2.55 5.89
CA ARG A 47 0.41 -1.85 7.08
C ARG A 47 1.40 -2.71 7.86
N ALA A 48 1.20 -4.03 7.88
CA ALA A 48 2.12 -4.98 8.52
C ALA A 48 3.39 -5.25 7.69
N LEU A 49 3.43 -4.88 6.40
CA LEU A 49 4.63 -5.04 5.58
C LEU A 49 5.74 -4.07 6.01
N PRO A 50 6.94 -4.57 6.34
CA PRO A 50 8.05 -3.70 6.66
C PRO A 50 8.65 -3.11 5.38
N PRO A 51 8.79 -1.79 5.24
CA PRO A 51 9.27 -1.15 4.02
C PRO A 51 10.68 -1.61 3.62
N ALA A 52 11.54 -1.90 4.60
CA ALA A 52 12.87 -2.45 4.36
C ALA A 52 12.87 -3.82 3.65
N ARG A 53 11.80 -4.62 3.78
CA ARG A 53 11.67 -5.91 3.07
C ARG A 53 10.96 -5.76 1.73
N VAL A 54 10.12 -4.74 1.54
CA VAL A 54 9.37 -4.55 0.30
C VAL A 54 10.28 -4.51 -0.92
N GLU A 55 11.41 -3.80 -0.83
CA GLU A 55 12.41 -3.75 -1.90
C GLU A 55 12.91 -5.17 -2.25
N ALA A 56 13.32 -5.95 -1.24
CA ALA A 56 13.81 -7.31 -1.44
C ALA A 56 12.73 -8.30 -1.92
N LEU A 57 11.48 -8.14 -1.46
CA LEU A 57 10.34 -8.97 -1.85
C LEU A 57 10.05 -8.80 -3.34
N PHE A 58 10.06 -7.56 -3.82
CA PHE A 58 9.69 -7.19 -5.18
C PHE A 58 10.89 -6.99 -6.12
N ALA A 59 12.12 -7.15 -5.64
CA ALA A 59 13.35 -6.98 -6.42
C ALA A 59 13.37 -7.80 -7.73
N LYS A 60 12.81 -9.02 -7.71
CA LYS A 60 12.79 -9.91 -8.88
C LYS A 60 11.60 -9.67 -9.81
N SER A 61 10.45 -9.31 -9.25
CA SER A 61 9.21 -9.13 -10.01
C SER A 61 8.21 -8.36 -9.15
N LEU A 62 7.87 -7.15 -9.59
CA LEU A 62 6.74 -6.39 -9.05
C LEU A 62 5.58 -6.49 -10.06
N PRO A 63 4.46 -7.14 -9.72
CA PRO A 63 3.29 -7.17 -10.59
C PRO A 63 2.54 -5.83 -10.56
N ALA A 64 2.01 -5.37 -11.70
CA ALA A 64 1.23 -4.14 -11.80
C ALA A 64 -0.02 -4.15 -10.90
N ASP A 65 -0.80 -5.23 -10.93
CA ASP A 65 -1.97 -5.40 -10.04
C ASP A 65 -1.63 -5.22 -8.55
N ILE A 66 -0.45 -5.69 -8.13
CA ILE A 66 -0.01 -5.55 -6.74
C ILE A 66 0.39 -4.11 -6.45
N LEU A 67 1.09 -3.45 -7.37
CA LEU A 67 1.38 -2.02 -7.25
C LEU A 67 0.10 -1.20 -7.10
N SER A 68 -0.86 -1.38 -8.00
CA SER A 68 -2.18 -0.72 -7.96
C SER A 68 -2.91 -0.99 -6.63
N ALA A 69 -2.94 -2.25 -6.19
CA ALA A 69 -3.59 -2.62 -4.94
C ALA A 69 -2.90 -2.05 -3.70
N VAL A 70 -1.57 -2.00 -3.68
CA VAL A 70 -0.81 -1.37 -2.58
C VAL A 70 -1.08 0.13 -2.57
N LEU A 71 -1.06 0.80 -3.72
CA LEU A 71 -1.38 2.23 -3.83
C LEU A 71 -2.78 2.53 -3.31
N ALA A 72 -3.79 1.75 -3.71
CA ALA A 72 -5.15 1.90 -3.23
C ALA A 72 -5.28 1.70 -1.71
N ALA A 73 -4.52 0.77 -1.12
CA ALA A 73 -4.50 0.55 0.32
C ALA A 73 -3.82 1.72 1.06
N LEU A 74 -2.65 2.15 0.58
CA LEU A 74 -1.88 3.25 1.16
C LEU A 74 -2.63 4.59 1.08
N ALA A 75 -3.32 4.87 -0.03
CA ALA A 75 -4.11 6.10 -0.18
C ALA A 75 -5.20 6.24 0.89
N GLN A 76 -5.66 5.11 1.46
CA GLN A 76 -6.70 5.09 2.48
C GLN A 76 -6.15 5.17 3.91
N THR A 77 -4.87 4.81 4.11
CA THR A 77 -4.23 4.86 5.43
C THR A 77 -3.35 6.10 5.61
N ALA A 78 -2.73 6.60 4.54
CA ALA A 78 -1.78 7.70 4.55
C ALA A 78 -2.38 9.03 5.05
N THR A 79 -3.69 9.22 4.97
CA THR A 79 -4.38 10.43 5.45
C THR A 79 -4.74 10.40 6.94
N ASN A 80 -4.63 9.25 7.61
CA ASN A 80 -5.06 9.13 9.01
C ASN A 80 -4.03 9.66 10.00
N GLU A 81 -2.76 9.23 9.86
CA GLU A 81 -1.72 9.49 10.86
C GLU A 81 -0.37 9.76 10.18
N ALA A 82 0.45 10.62 10.78
CA ALA A 82 1.79 10.93 10.27
C ALA A 82 2.68 9.69 10.19
N GLU A 83 2.57 8.76 11.15
CA GLU A 83 3.30 7.48 11.12
C GLU A 83 2.86 6.60 9.93
N SER A 84 1.55 6.57 9.65
CA SER A 84 1.02 5.83 8.49
C SER A 84 1.47 6.48 7.17
N ALA A 85 1.56 7.81 7.12
CA ALA A 85 2.13 8.52 5.98
C ALA A 85 3.62 8.19 5.82
N ALA A 86 4.42 8.27 6.89
CA ALA A 86 5.85 7.91 6.85
C ALA A 86 6.07 6.47 6.38
N HIS A 87 5.25 5.53 6.87
CA HIS A 87 5.26 4.15 6.43
C HIS A 87 4.93 4.04 4.93
N ALA A 88 3.86 4.71 4.48
CA ALA A 88 3.48 4.74 3.07
C ALA A 88 4.62 5.26 2.18
N PHE A 89 5.32 6.32 2.60
CA PHE A 89 6.51 6.81 1.89
C PHE A 89 7.63 5.76 1.83
N GLY A 90 7.91 5.07 2.94
CA GLY A 90 8.88 3.99 2.98
C GLY A 90 8.53 2.85 2.02
N ILE A 91 7.25 2.48 1.94
CA ILE A 91 6.76 1.46 1.00
C ILE A 91 6.93 1.93 -0.44
N LEU A 92 6.46 3.14 -0.78
CA LEU A 92 6.59 3.72 -2.12
C LEU A 92 8.06 3.82 -2.56
N ARG A 93 8.94 4.27 -1.67
CA ARG A 93 10.39 4.35 -1.93
C ARG A 93 11.00 2.98 -2.19
N ALA A 94 10.62 1.98 -1.39
CA ALA A 94 11.07 0.61 -1.57
C ALA A 94 10.55 -0.01 -2.88
N MET A 95 9.34 0.36 -3.31
CA MET A 95 8.77 -0.06 -4.59
C MET A 95 9.40 0.64 -5.78
N SER A 96 9.74 1.94 -5.68
CA SER A 96 10.48 2.67 -6.73
C SER A 96 11.82 2.01 -7.03
N ARG A 97 12.48 1.48 -5.99
CA ARG A 97 13.74 0.74 -6.07
C ARG A 97 13.57 -0.72 -6.48
N ALA A 98 12.35 -1.26 -6.47
CA ALA A 98 12.09 -2.64 -6.86
C ALA A 98 12.19 -2.81 -8.38
N GLY A 99 12.61 -4.00 -8.82
CA GLY A 99 12.85 -4.29 -10.22
C GLY A 99 11.60 -4.12 -11.08
N ARG A 100 11.76 -3.39 -12.20
CA ARG A 100 10.72 -3.04 -13.21
C ARG A 100 9.75 -1.93 -12.82
N PHE A 101 9.99 -1.20 -11.72
CA PHE A 101 9.15 -0.05 -11.34
C PHE A 101 8.90 0.96 -12.47
N SER A 102 9.96 1.36 -13.19
CA SER A 102 9.84 2.32 -14.29
C SER A 102 8.86 1.87 -15.40
N ILE A 103 8.81 0.57 -15.70
CA ILE A 103 7.84 0.03 -16.68
C ILE A 103 6.42 0.04 -16.10
N LEU A 104 6.29 -0.24 -14.80
CA LEU A 104 4.99 -0.26 -14.13
C LEU A 104 4.38 1.13 -14.01
N VAL A 105 5.19 2.16 -13.74
CA VAL A 105 4.75 3.55 -13.73
C VAL A 105 4.12 3.95 -15.06
N MET A 106 4.72 3.55 -16.18
CA MET A 106 4.16 3.79 -17.52
C MET A 106 2.86 3.02 -17.77
N CYS A 107 2.58 1.98 -16.99
CA CYS A 107 1.36 1.18 -17.05
C CYS A 107 0.35 1.55 -15.94
N LEU A 108 0.61 2.58 -15.13
CA LEU A 108 -0.34 3.04 -14.12
C LEU A 108 -1.58 3.59 -14.82
N ASP A 109 -2.74 3.13 -14.38
CA ASP A 109 -4.01 3.69 -14.84
C ASP A 109 -4.28 5.03 -14.14
N GLN A 110 -5.23 5.81 -14.66
CA GLN A 110 -5.65 7.06 -14.07
C GLN A 110 -6.09 6.90 -12.60
N ALA A 111 -6.70 5.76 -12.26
CA ALA A 111 -7.04 5.43 -10.88
C ALA A 111 -5.81 5.34 -9.97
N ASP A 112 -4.75 4.66 -10.41
CA ASP A 112 -3.54 4.46 -9.63
C ASP A 112 -2.74 5.76 -9.45
N SER A 113 -2.65 6.56 -10.51
CA SER A 113 -2.08 7.91 -10.44
C SER A 113 -2.83 8.81 -9.45
N ARG A 114 -4.16 8.67 -9.36
CA ARG A 114 -4.96 9.38 -8.36
C ARG A 114 -4.68 8.89 -6.94
N HIS A 115 -4.50 7.57 -6.75
CA HIS A 115 -4.10 7.01 -5.46
C HIS A 115 -2.71 7.51 -5.05
N ALA A 116 -1.73 7.48 -5.95
CA ALA A 116 -0.39 8.02 -5.73
C ALA A 116 -0.46 9.51 -5.35
N ALA A 117 -1.17 10.34 -6.12
CA ALA A 117 -1.36 11.76 -5.82
C ALA A 117 -2.01 12.00 -4.45
N THR A 118 -2.95 11.16 -4.04
CA THR A 118 -3.57 11.24 -2.70
C THR A 118 -2.55 10.96 -1.59
N ILE A 119 -1.69 9.94 -1.76
CA ILE A 119 -0.64 9.61 -0.80
C ILE A 119 0.38 10.75 -0.71
N PHE A 120 0.85 11.26 -1.87
CA PHE A 120 1.80 12.37 -1.91
C PHE A 120 1.22 13.65 -1.32
N GLY A 121 -0.06 13.96 -1.57
CA GLY A 121 -0.73 15.11 -0.95
C GLY A 121 -0.80 15.01 0.58
N ALA A 122 -1.07 13.81 1.11
CA ALA A 122 -1.03 13.57 2.55
C ALA A 122 0.40 13.74 3.11
N LEU A 123 1.39 13.18 2.42
CA LEU A 123 2.81 13.31 2.77
C LEU A 123 3.28 14.76 2.79
N GLU A 124 2.95 15.55 1.77
CA GLU A 124 3.27 16.98 1.71
C GLU A 124 2.60 17.75 2.86
N GLY A 125 1.35 17.39 3.21
CA GLY A 125 0.64 17.93 4.35
C GLY A 125 1.39 17.66 5.68
N PHE A 126 1.76 16.41 5.95
CA PHE A 126 2.49 16.06 7.17
C PHE A 126 3.94 16.58 7.18
N ALA A 127 4.61 16.62 6.03
CA ALA A 127 5.95 17.19 5.88
C ALA A 127 5.95 18.70 6.18
N SER A 128 4.94 19.42 5.71
CA SER A 128 4.80 20.87 5.93
C SER A 128 4.58 21.21 7.41
N VAL A 129 3.95 20.31 8.16
CA VAL A 129 3.71 20.45 9.61
C VAL A 129 4.89 19.93 10.45
N GLY A 130 5.92 19.35 9.80
CA GLY A 130 7.07 18.77 10.49
C GLY A 130 6.77 17.49 11.26
N ALA A 131 5.67 16.80 10.94
CA ALA A 131 5.27 15.56 11.61
C ALA A 131 6.06 14.33 11.11
N LEU A 132 6.73 14.46 9.96
CA LEU A 132 7.61 13.45 9.39
C LEU A 132 9.06 13.76 9.75
N ASN A 133 9.51 13.30 10.94
CA ASN A 133 10.85 13.62 11.47
C ASN A 133 12.01 13.26 10.51
N ASP A 134 11.86 12.21 9.70
CA ASP A 134 12.90 11.67 8.81
C ASP A 134 12.65 11.91 7.32
N ILE A 135 11.55 12.56 6.93
CA ILE A 135 11.17 12.72 5.52
C ILE A 135 10.96 14.19 5.19
N THR A 136 11.80 14.71 4.30
CA THR A 136 11.72 16.10 3.83
C THR A 136 10.74 16.24 2.68
N ALA A 137 10.11 17.41 2.52
CA ALA A 137 9.28 17.72 1.36
C ALA A 137 10.03 17.55 0.03
N ALA A 138 11.36 17.76 0.03
CA ALA A 138 12.20 17.51 -1.14
C ALA A 138 12.27 16.03 -1.51
N GLU A 139 12.40 15.12 -0.53
CA GLU A 139 12.37 13.67 -0.78
C GLU A 139 10.98 13.20 -1.24
N VAL A 140 9.90 13.74 -0.67
CA VAL A 140 8.52 13.46 -1.14
C VAL A 140 8.34 13.86 -2.60
N ASN A 141 8.79 15.06 -2.97
CA ASN A 141 8.68 15.56 -4.34
C ASN A 141 9.58 14.78 -5.32
N ALA A 142 10.79 14.41 -4.91
CA ALA A 142 11.67 13.57 -5.72
C ALA A 142 11.01 12.22 -6.05
N LEU A 143 10.44 11.55 -5.05
CA LEU A 143 9.74 10.27 -5.24
C LEU A 143 8.47 10.46 -6.07
N ARG A 144 7.70 11.52 -5.83
CA ARG A 144 6.52 11.85 -6.62
C ARG A 144 6.84 11.95 -8.10
N LYS A 145 7.94 12.64 -8.45
CA LYS A 145 8.38 12.75 -9.85
C LYS A 145 8.67 11.39 -10.47
N GLU A 146 9.22 10.42 -9.73
CA GLU A 146 9.45 9.06 -10.23
C GLU A 146 8.14 8.33 -10.58
N TYR A 147 7.05 8.63 -9.87
CA TYR A 147 5.71 8.09 -10.14
C TYR A 147 4.95 8.86 -11.24
N GLU A 148 5.38 10.08 -11.57
CA GLU A 148 4.82 10.92 -12.65
C GLU A 148 5.67 10.87 -13.95
N GLN A 149 6.70 10.00 -14.03
CA GLN A 149 7.61 9.83 -15.19
C GLN A 149 6.91 9.29 -16.45
#